data_AF-A0A350NRG6-F1
#
_entry.id   AF-A0A350NRG6-F1
#
_cell.length_a   1.000
_cell.length_b   1.000
_cell.length_c   1.000
_cell.angle_alpha   90.00
_cell.angle_beta   90.00
_cell.angle_gamma   90.00
#
_symmetry.space_group_name_H-M   'P 1'
#
loop_
_entity.id
_entity.type
_entity.pdbx_description
1 polymer ?
#
loop_
_entity_poly.entity_id
_entity_poly.type
_entity_poly.pdbx_seq_one_letter_code
_entity_poly.pdbx_strand_id
1 'polypeptide(L)' 'DIIDVGGESTRPGHTPVSADAEKGRILPAIRAIKGAVNLPVSVDTFKAEVAQAALEAGADWINDIWALQADPDMAAVAA' A
#
# COMPACT_ATOMS: atom_id res chain seq x y z
N ASP A 1 15.50 8.40 3.94
CA ASP A 1 15.18 7.63 2.72
C ASP A 1 14.13 6.57 3.04
N ILE A 2 13.19 6.36 2.12
CA ILE A 2 12.05 5.44 2.24
C ILE A 2 11.84 4.79 0.87
N ILE A 3 11.37 3.54 0.85
CA ILE A 3 10.90 2.88 -0.37
C ILE A 3 9.37 2.92 -0.38
N ASP A 4 8.78 3.48 -1.44
CA ASP A 4 7.34 3.52 -1.64
C ASP A 4 6.88 2.48 -2.65
N VAL A 5 5.92 1.64 -2.26
CA VAL A 5 5.44 0.50 -3.03
C VAL A 5 3.97 0.71 -3.40
N GLY A 6 3.70 0.92 -4.68
CA GLY A 6 2.35 1.01 -5.24
C GLY A 6 2.03 -0.15 -6.18
N GLY A 7 0.86 -0.77 -6.02
CA GLY A 7 0.37 -1.85 -6.89
C GLY A 7 -0.59 -1.36 -7.98
N GLU A 8 -1.07 -0.14 -7.83
CA GLU A 8 -1.98 0.56 -8.74
C GLU A 8 -1.33 1.87 -9.20
N SER A 9 -1.43 2.18 -10.49
CA SER A 9 -0.95 3.46 -11.01
C SER A 9 -1.99 4.53 -10.74
N THR A 10 -1.64 5.66 -10.12
CA THR A 10 -2.57 6.77 -9.87
C THR A 10 -2.54 7.84 -10.98
N ARG A 11 -1.86 7.57 -12.10
CA ARG A 11 -1.76 8.49 -13.25
C ARG A 11 -3.12 8.73 -13.96
N PRO A 12 -3.31 9.88 -14.62
CA PRO A 12 -4.52 10.16 -15.39
C PRO A 12 -4.81 9.07 -16.44
N GLY A 13 -6.04 8.56 -16.46
CA GLY A 13 -6.49 7.55 -17.43
C GLY A 13 -6.08 6.11 -17.14
N HIS A 14 -5.57 5.81 -15.95
CA HIS A 14 -5.34 4.43 -15.55
C HIS A 14 -6.67 3.67 -15.35
N THR A 15 -6.64 2.36 -15.52
CA THR A 15 -7.73 1.47 -15.12
C THR A 15 -7.49 1.03 -13.67
N PRO A 16 -8.43 1.28 -12.75
CA PRO A 16 -8.34 0.78 -11.38
C PRO A 16 -8.19 -0.74 -11.37
N VAL A 17 -7.42 -1.26 -10.41
CA VAL A 17 -7.30 -2.71 -10.20
C VAL A 17 -8.08 -3.13 -8.97
N SER A 18 -8.51 -4.39 -8.93
CA SER A 18 -9.12 -4.94 -7.73
C SER A 18 -8.10 -4.98 -6.59
N ALA A 19 -8.57 -4.88 -5.35
CA ALA A 19 -7.71 -5.00 -4.18
C ALA A 19 -6.95 -6.33 -4.16
N ASP A 20 -7.55 -7.43 -4.57
CA ASP A 20 -6.86 -8.73 -4.68
C ASP A 20 -5.72 -8.71 -5.69
N ALA A 21 -5.92 -8.06 -6.84
CA ALA A 21 -4.87 -7.90 -7.84
C ALA A 21 -3.74 -6.99 -7.32
N GLU A 22 -4.09 -5.92 -6.60
CA GLU A 22 -3.12 -5.01 -5.98
C GLU A 22 -2.29 -5.71 -4.89
N LYS A 23 -2.95 -6.42 -3.95
CA LYS A 23 -2.31 -7.28 -2.93
C LYS A 23 -1.36 -8.29 -3.58
N GLY A 24 -1.80 -8.96 -4.64
CA GLY A 24 -0.97 -9.91 -5.39
C GLY A 24 0.31 -9.32 -5.97
N ARG A 25 0.31 -8.01 -6.29
CA ARG A 25 1.49 -7.28 -6.79
C ARG A 25 2.42 -6.84 -5.65
N ILE A 26 1.87 -6.26 -4.58
CA ILE A 26 2.68 -5.54 -3.59
C ILE A 26 3.20 -6.42 -2.46
N LEU A 27 2.44 -7.43 -2.00
CA LEU A 27 2.82 -8.19 -0.81
C LEU A 27 4.13 -8.98 -0.99
N PRO A 28 4.39 -9.64 -2.15
CA PRO A 28 5.69 -10.28 -2.39
C PRO A 28 6.85 -9.28 -2.41
N ALA A 29 6.63 -8.09 -2.97
CA ALA A 29 7.63 -7.03 -3.05
C ALA A 29 7.99 -6.49 -1.66
N ILE A 30 6.99 -6.15 -0.84
CA ILE A 30 7.18 -5.66 0.53
C ILE A 30 8.01 -6.67 1.35
N ARG A 31 7.63 -7.95 1.33
CA ARG A 31 8.36 -9.01 2.07
C ARG A 31 9.80 -9.14 1.60
N ALA A 32 10.03 -9.09 0.29
CA ALA A 32 11.37 -9.18 -0.27
C ALA A 32 12.24 -7.96 0.13
N ILE A 33 11.68 -6.76 0.08
CA ILE A 33 12.37 -5.52 0.48
C ILE A 33 12.74 -5.57 1.96
N LYS A 34 11.79 -5.89 2.85
CA LYS A 34 12.04 -5.97 4.29
C LYS A 34 13.07 -7.04 4.67
N GLY A 35 13.19 -8.11 3.88
CA GLY A 35 14.23 -9.13 4.05
C GLY A 35 15.61 -8.75 3.49
N ALA A 36 15.68 -7.77 2.59
CA ALA A 36 16.91 -7.42 1.87
C ALA A 36 17.57 -6.12 2.36
N VAL A 37 16.78 -5.16 2.87
CA VAL A 37 17.29 -3.83 3.26
C VAL A 37 16.69 -3.37 4.59
N ASN A 38 17.48 -2.58 5.33
CA ASN A 38 17.06 -1.92 6.57
C ASN A 38 16.59 -0.48 6.29
N LEU A 39 15.58 -0.33 5.44
CA LEU A 39 14.91 0.94 5.15
C LEU A 39 13.41 0.83 5.46
N PRO A 40 12.76 1.92 5.89
CA PRO A 40 11.31 1.92 6.04
C PRO A 40 10.61 1.76 4.68
N VAL A 41 9.49 1.05 4.69
CA VAL A 41 8.65 0.77 3.52
C VAL A 41 7.30 1.44 3.68
N SER A 42 6.95 2.25 2.69
CA SER A 42 5.63 2.84 2.48
C SER A 42 4.79 1.95 1.57
N VAL A 43 3.48 1.89 1.81
CA VAL A 43 2.50 1.43 0.82
C VAL A 43 1.70 2.61 0.25
N ASP A 44 1.72 2.79 -1.06
CA ASP A 44 0.89 3.75 -1.80
C ASP A 44 -0.42 3.06 -2.19
N THR A 45 -1.46 3.28 -1.38
CA THR A 45 -2.79 2.75 -1.64
C THR A 45 -3.86 3.56 -0.91
N PHE A 46 -5.03 3.66 -1.52
CA PHE A 46 -6.22 4.29 -0.95
C PHE A 46 -7.28 3.27 -0.52
N LYS A 47 -6.99 1.96 -0.61
CA LYS A 47 -7.91 0.87 -0.25
C LYS A 47 -7.52 0.32 1.12
N ALA A 48 -8.42 0.39 2.09
CA ALA A 48 -8.13 0.03 3.49
C ALA A 48 -7.69 -1.43 3.62
N GLU A 49 -8.33 -2.35 2.90
CA GLU A 49 -7.95 -3.77 2.92
C GLU A 49 -6.55 -4.05 2.33
N VAL A 50 -6.08 -3.23 1.39
CA VAL A 50 -4.75 -3.35 0.81
C VAL A 50 -3.71 -2.81 1.80
N ALA A 51 -4.00 -1.66 2.41
CA ALA A 51 -3.17 -1.06 3.44
C ALA A 51 -2.98 -2.01 4.64
N GLN A 52 -4.07 -2.59 5.14
CA GLN A 52 -4.03 -3.58 6.23
C GLN A 52 -3.12 -4.77 5.89
N ALA A 53 -3.31 -5.37 4.71
CA ALA A 53 -2.49 -6.51 4.29
C ALA A 53 -1.00 -6.13 4.09
N ALA A 54 -0.73 -4.90 3.64
CA ALA A 54 0.63 -4.40 3.48
C ALA A 54 1.33 -4.18 4.82
N LEU A 55 0.64 -3.63 5.82
CA LEU A 55 1.14 -3.51 7.20
C LEU A 55 1.45 -4.90 7.78
N GLU A 56 0.55 -5.87 7.61
CA GLU A 56 0.77 -7.26 8.02
C GLU A 56 1.97 -7.93 7.30
N ALA A 57 2.26 -7.50 6.07
CA ALA A 57 3.44 -7.95 5.32
C ALA A 57 4.74 -7.23 5.72
N GLY A 58 4.67 -6.22 6.58
CA GLY A 58 5.82 -5.52 7.15
C GLY A 58 6.06 -4.11 6.60
N ALA A 59 5.08 -3.49 5.91
CA ALA A 59 5.13 -2.06 5.64
C ALA A 59 5.09 -1.25 6.96
N ASP A 60 5.72 -0.09 6.96
CA ASP A 60 5.91 0.75 8.15
C ASP A 60 4.98 1.98 8.18
N TRP A 61 4.46 2.42 7.02
CA TRP A 61 3.48 3.51 6.94
C TRP A 61 2.45 3.26 5.82
N ILE A 62 1.39 4.07 5.79
CA ILE A 62 0.44 4.16 4.66
C ILE A 62 0.57 5.54 3.98
N ASN A 63 0.68 5.56 2.66
CA ASN A 63 0.59 6.74 1.81
C ASN A 63 -0.75 6.73 1.05
N ASP A 64 -1.76 7.42 1.60
CA ASP A 64 -3.08 7.54 0.97
C ASP A 64 -3.23 8.92 0.30
N ILE A 65 -3.14 8.93 -1.03
CA ILE A 65 -3.29 10.15 -1.84
C ILE A 65 -4.68 10.79 -1.77
N TRP A 66 -5.69 10.05 -1.30
CA TRP A 66 -7.06 10.54 -1.11
C TRP A 66 -7.29 11.10 0.30
N ALA A 67 -6.27 11.16 1.15
CA ALA A 67 -6.35 11.72 2.49
C ALA A 67 -7.53 11.16 3.31
N LEU A 68 -7.69 9.83 3.29
CA LEU A 68 -8.72 9.08 4.01
C LEU A 68 -10.16 9.28 3.48
N GLN A 69 -10.33 9.86 2.28
CA GLN A 69 -11.65 10.19 1.74
C GLN A 69 -12.22 9.12 0.79
N ALA A 70 -11.37 8.27 0.20
CA ALA A 70 -11.80 7.26 -0.76
C ALA A 70 -12.39 6.02 -0.09
N ASP A 71 -11.77 5.55 0.98
CA ASP A 71 -12.19 4.38 1.74
C ASP A 71 -12.43 4.76 3.21
N PRO A 72 -13.68 4.67 3.71
CA PRO A 72 -14.02 5.11 5.07
C PRO A 72 -13.33 4.28 6.17
N ASP A 73 -12.86 3.08 5.86
CA ASP A 73 -12.19 2.21 6.83
C ASP A 73 -10.69 2.51 6.95
N MET A 74 -10.12 3.32 6.05
CA MET A 74 -8.68 3.63 6.02
C MET A 74 -8.20 4.26 7.33
N ALA A 75 -9.01 5.16 7.91
CA ALA A 75 -8.68 5.81 9.19
C ALA A 75 -8.59 4.80 10.34
N ALA A 76 -9.38 3.73 10.32
CA ALA A 76 -9.35 2.69 11.34
C ALA A 76 -8.11 1.78 11.19
N VAL A 77 -7.68 1.52 9.96
CA VAL A 77 -6.46 0.76 9.67
C VAL A 77 -5.20 1.52 10.10
N ALA A 78 -5.20 2.85 9.99
CA ALA A 78 -4.04 3.69 10.34
C ALA A 78 -3.91 3.99 11.85
N ALA A 79 -4.91 3.66 12.67
CA ALA A 79 -5.02 4.07 14.08
C ALA A 79 -4.17 3.25 15.06
#